data_AF-A0A9W7C749-F1
#
_entry.id   AF-A0A9W7C749-F1
#
_cell.length_a   1.000
_cell.length_b   1.000
_cell.length_c   1.000
_cell.angle_alpha   90.00
_cell.angle_beta   90.00
_cell.angle_gamma   90.00
#
_symmetry.space_group_name_H-M   'P 1'
#
loop_
_entity.id
_entity.type
_entity.pdbx_description
1 polymer ?
#
loop_
_entity_poly.entity_id
_entity_poly.type
_entity_poly.pdbx_seq_one_letter_code
_entity_poly.pdbx_strand_id
1 'polypeptide(L)'
;MTGDGNPNLGRGVSFLNAVMMALGRGWIVEIWSWKASCNRLYKNLVGTASRFSLHYLDDFRDYITLSDVDSKPKAKPHTKLMSIDKGKVVSRADMLNPNNPNYFPTLASQLSKKPRIPRKTPVLNCPVPEWDLPSSVSNVSLADLCNPNNPNYNRFVAARHRSCKKKKSNKIKKVTVVNDDLGLDLLSFFNSIGGGCGASLPNTSEKACLYWRKGNCKAGAWCKFKHGV
;
A
#
# COMPACT_ATOMS: atom_id res chain seq x y z
N MET A 1 11.51 13.62 -12.44
CA MET A 1 10.44 12.86 -11.76
C MET A 1 9.99 13.68 -10.58
N THR A 2 8.72 14.10 -10.52
CA THR A 2 8.22 14.95 -9.44
C THR A 2 7.73 14.07 -8.27
N GLY A 3 8.20 14.35 -7.07
CA GLY A 3 7.84 13.60 -5.85
C GLY A 3 6.48 13.98 -5.26
N ASP A 4 5.71 14.82 -5.95
CA ASP A 4 4.40 15.32 -5.54
C ASP A 4 3.26 14.29 -5.73
N GLY A 5 3.55 13.16 -6.38
CA GLY A 5 2.59 12.10 -6.64
C GLY A 5 1.54 12.47 -7.71
N ASN A 6 1.76 13.54 -8.47
CA ASN A 6 0.87 13.91 -9.56
C ASN A 6 0.97 12.89 -10.70
N PRO A 7 -0.14 12.30 -11.19
CA PRO A 7 -0.11 11.26 -12.24
C PRO A 7 0.38 11.74 -13.62
N ASN A 8 0.69 13.02 -13.81
CA ASN A 8 1.27 13.61 -15.02
C ASN A 8 0.52 13.32 -16.34
N LEU A 9 -0.76 12.90 -16.28
CA LEU A 9 -1.69 12.71 -17.40
C LEU A 9 -1.05 12.07 -18.66
N GLY A 10 -0.16 11.09 -18.46
CA GLY A 10 0.47 10.35 -19.55
C GLY A 10 1.70 11.01 -20.21
N ARG A 11 2.20 12.16 -19.73
CA ARG A 11 3.44 12.78 -20.26
C ARG A 11 4.74 12.25 -19.63
N GLY A 12 4.67 11.20 -18.81
CA GLY A 12 5.87 10.58 -18.24
C GLY A 12 5.56 9.62 -17.09
N VAL A 13 6.60 8.94 -16.61
CA VAL A 13 6.52 8.05 -15.45
C VAL A 13 6.31 8.90 -14.20
N SER A 14 5.11 8.85 -13.61
CA SER A 14 4.84 9.50 -12.32
C SER A 14 5.63 8.80 -11.21
N PHE A 15 5.92 9.52 -10.12
CA PHE A 15 6.57 8.91 -8.96
C PHE A 15 5.76 7.75 -8.39
N LEU A 16 4.44 7.87 -8.40
CA LEU A 16 3.52 6.78 -8.05
C LEU A 16 3.74 5.54 -8.93
N ASN A 17 3.87 5.67 -10.25
CA ASN A 17 4.10 4.52 -11.12
C ASN A 17 5.40 3.78 -10.78
N ALA A 18 6.47 4.48 -10.41
CA ALA A 18 7.70 3.80 -10.01
C ALA A 18 7.57 3.10 -8.65
N VAL A 19 6.85 3.69 -7.70
CA VAL A 19 6.52 3.03 -6.42
C VAL A 19 5.74 1.74 -6.70
N MET A 20 4.74 1.80 -7.57
CA MET A 20 3.95 0.64 -7.97
C MET A 20 4.79 -0.43 -8.69
N MET A 21 5.67 -0.03 -9.62
CA MET A 21 6.58 -0.95 -10.30
C MET A 21 7.56 -1.60 -9.32
N ALA A 22 8.08 -0.86 -8.34
CA ALA A 22 8.96 -1.40 -7.31
C ALA A 22 8.22 -2.42 -6.43
N LEU A 23 7.02 -2.08 -5.95
CA LEU A 23 6.18 -3.00 -5.19
C LEU A 23 5.84 -4.27 -6.00
N GLY A 24 5.49 -4.13 -7.27
CA GLY A 24 5.20 -5.26 -8.17
C GLY A 24 6.43 -6.15 -8.45
N ARG A 25 7.64 -5.62 -8.29
CA ARG A 25 8.89 -6.39 -8.34
C ARG A 25 9.29 -6.96 -6.97
N GLY A 26 8.42 -6.87 -5.97
CA GLY A 26 8.70 -7.34 -4.61
C GLY A 26 9.71 -6.48 -3.88
N TRP A 27 9.81 -5.18 -4.17
CA TRP A 27 10.65 -4.29 -3.36
C TRP A 27 9.89 -3.86 -2.11
N ILE A 28 10.63 -3.53 -1.05
CA ILE A 28 10.07 -2.83 0.11
C ILE A 28 10.21 -1.35 -0.17
N VAL A 29 9.11 -0.61 -0.08
CA VAL A 29 9.07 0.82 -0.39
C VAL A 29 8.64 1.60 0.85
N GLU A 30 9.47 2.55 1.24
CA GLU A 30 9.21 3.48 2.33
C GLU A 30 9.11 4.89 1.74
N ILE A 31 8.02 5.61 2.02
CA ILE A 31 7.85 7.01 1.62
C ILE A 31 7.87 7.89 2.86
N TRP A 32 8.66 8.95 2.81
CA TRP A 32 8.74 10.00 3.83
C TRP A 32 8.15 11.29 3.27
N SER A 33 7.13 11.84 3.92
CA SER A 33 6.42 13.03 3.41
C SER A 33 5.85 13.87 4.54
N TRP A 34 5.72 15.17 4.33
CA TRP A 34 4.92 16.02 5.22
C TRP A 34 3.44 15.71 5.05
N LYS A 35 2.70 15.65 6.16
CA LYS A 35 1.28 15.26 6.19
C LYS A 35 0.40 16.18 5.34
N ALA A 36 0.74 17.47 5.28
CA ALA A 36 0.05 18.49 4.50
C ALA A 36 0.24 18.31 2.97
N SER A 37 1.42 17.87 2.52
CA SER A 37 1.74 17.67 1.10
C SER A 37 1.55 16.23 0.63
N CYS A 38 1.23 15.30 1.53
CA CYS A 38 1.14 13.88 1.21
C CYS A 38 -0.09 13.60 0.33
N ASN A 39 0.19 13.14 -0.89
CA ASN A 39 -0.83 12.77 -1.87
C ASN A 39 -1.76 11.65 -1.34
N ARG A 40 -3.07 11.78 -1.60
CA ARG A 40 -4.10 10.82 -1.17
C ARG A 40 -3.82 9.40 -1.68
N LEU A 41 -3.20 9.27 -2.86
CA LEU A 41 -2.88 7.96 -3.45
C LEU A 41 -1.90 7.16 -2.59
N TYR A 42 -0.91 7.81 -1.96
CA TYR A 42 0.00 7.13 -1.03
C TYR A 42 -0.70 6.71 0.25
N LYS A 43 -1.65 7.50 0.74
CA LYS A 43 -2.45 7.17 1.93
C LYS A 43 -3.29 5.92 1.68
N ASN A 44 -3.84 5.77 0.47
CA ASN A 44 -4.62 4.59 0.09
C ASN A 44 -3.76 3.33 -0.06
N LEU A 45 -2.45 3.46 -0.29
CA LEU A 45 -1.55 2.30 -0.35
C LEU A 45 -1.22 1.72 1.03
N VAL A 46 -1.35 2.53 2.08
CA VAL A 46 -1.12 2.08 3.46
C VAL A 46 -2.19 1.05 3.83
N GLY A 47 -1.74 -0.16 4.15
CA GLY A 47 -2.61 -1.28 4.51
C GLY A 47 -3.04 -2.16 3.33
N THR A 48 -2.94 -1.67 2.09
CA THR A 48 -3.16 -2.51 0.90
C THR A 48 -1.92 -3.32 0.53
N ALA A 49 -0.75 -2.69 0.59
CA ALA A 49 0.52 -3.36 0.29
C ALA A 49 1.31 -3.61 1.58
N SER A 50 1.54 -4.88 1.93
CA SER A 50 2.32 -5.28 3.11
C SER A 50 3.78 -4.79 3.08
N ARG A 51 4.31 -4.54 1.88
CA ARG A 51 5.69 -4.07 1.63
C ARG A 51 5.80 -2.56 1.45
N PHE A 52 4.75 -1.81 1.81
CA PHE A 52 4.69 -0.37 1.70
C PHE A 52 4.54 0.28 3.07
N SER A 53 5.41 1.23 3.40
CA SER A 53 5.28 2.08 4.59
C SER A 53 5.27 3.56 4.23
N LEU A 54 4.45 4.32 4.96
CA LEU A 54 4.36 5.77 4.84
C LEU A 54 4.70 6.39 6.20
N HIS A 55 5.75 7.21 6.22
CA HIS A 55 6.24 7.90 7.40
C HIS A 55 5.99 9.41 7.25
N TYR A 56 5.43 10.03 8.28
CA TYR A 56 5.20 11.48 8.29
C TYR A 56 6.38 12.21 8.91
N LEU A 57 6.91 13.21 8.19
CA LEU A 57 8.02 14.04 8.68
C LEU A 57 7.61 14.97 9.83
N ASP A 58 6.30 15.21 9.99
CA ASP A 58 5.74 16.01 11.08
C ASP A 58 6.14 15.46 12.47
N ASP A 59 6.21 14.14 12.62
CA ASP A 59 6.60 13.48 13.87
C ASP A 59 8.08 13.70 14.21
N PHE A 60 8.87 14.14 13.23
CA PHE A 60 10.31 14.40 13.34
C PHE A 60 10.65 15.88 13.16
N ARG A 61 9.65 16.76 13.13
CA ARG A 61 9.84 18.17 12.79
C ARG A 61 10.87 18.84 13.69
N ASP A 62 10.82 18.59 14.99
CA ASP A 62 11.72 19.19 15.97
C ASP A 62 13.17 18.66 15.85
N TYR A 63 13.36 17.48 15.26
CA TYR A 63 14.67 16.90 15.02
C TYR A 63 15.29 17.36 13.69
N ILE A 64 14.46 17.69 12.71
CA ILE A 64 14.90 18.07 11.35
C ILE A 64 15.05 19.59 11.25
N THR A 65 14.20 20.35 11.95
CA THR A 65 14.26 21.80 11.92
C THR A 65 15.38 22.24 12.85
N LEU A 66 16.49 22.70 12.29
CA LEU A 66 17.48 23.43 13.06
C LEU A 66 16.79 24.69 13.60
N SER A 67 16.46 24.68 14.89
CA SER A 67 16.08 25.92 15.55
C SER A 67 17.34 26.78 15.63
N ASP A 68 17.25 28.02 15.14
CA ASP A 68 18.25 29.03 15.44
C ASP A 68 18.13 29.37 16.92
N VAL A 69 18.65 28.50 17.79
CA VAL A 69 18.58 28.63 19.25
C VAL A 69 19.29 29.91 19.71
N ASP A 70 20.17 30.47 18.87
CA ASP A 70 20.93 31.70 19.14
C ASP A 70 20.28 32.97 18.57
N SER A 71 19.16 32.84 17.84
CA SER A 71 18.42 34.03 17.39
C SER A 71 17.66 34.62 18.58
N LYS A 72 18.31 35.55 19.29
CA LYS A 72 17.68 36.39 20.33
C LYS A 72 16.28 36.80 19.85
N PRO A 73 15.23 36.66 20.69
CA PRO A 73 13.88 36.99 20.27
C PRO A 73 13.87 38.43 19.76
N LYS A 74 13.66 38.61 18.45
CA LYS A 74 13.46 39.93 17.86
C LYS A 74 12.29 40.54 18.63
N ALA A 75 12.55 41.61 19.37
CA ALA A 75 11.53 42.33 20.12
C ALA A 75 10.32 42.53 19.20
N LYS A 76 9.16 42.02 19.61
CA LYS A 76 7.94 42.18 18.81
C LYS A 76 7.76 43.68 18.54
N PRO A 77 7.59 44.12 17.29
CA PRO A 77 7.20 45.51 17.05
C PRO A 77 5.92 45.73 17.84
N HIS A 78 5.92 46.77 18.67
CA HIS A 78 4.79 47.19 19.49
C HIS A 78 3.60 47.45 18.56
N THR A 79 2.77 46.44 18.29
CA THR A 79 1.51 46.64 17.60
C THR A 79 0.60 47.35 18.59
N LYS A 80 0.37 48.62 18.30
CA LYS A 80 -0.59 49.49 18.98
C LYS A 80 -1.91 48.74 19.09
N LEU A 81 -2.25 48.34 20.32
CA LEU A 81 -3.52 47.69 20.66
C LEU A 81 -4.65 48.64 20.19
N MET A 82 -5.28 48.33 19.05
CA MET A 82 -6.56 48.95 18.74
C MET A 82 -7.60 48.29 19.62
N SER A 83 -8.22 49.11 20.46
CA SER A 83 -9.33 48.77 21.36
C SER A 83 -10.44 48.10 20.57
N ILE A 84 -10.61 46.79 20.75
CA ILE A 84 -11.81 46.08 20.31
C ILE A 84 -12.88 46.37 21.35
N ASP A 85 -13.98 46.98 20.91
CA ASP A 85 -15.19 47.18 21.70
C ASP A 85 -15.64 45.84 22.28
N LYS A 86 -15.94 45.85 23.58
CA LYS A 86 -16.39 44.69 24.35
C LYS A 86 -17.76 44.25 23.86
N GLY A 87 -17.78 43.40 22.84
CA GLY A 87 -18.96 42.67 22.40
C GLY A 87 -19.54 41.83 23.54
N LYS A 88 -20.87 41.91 23.67
CA LYS A 88 -21.72 41.26 24.67
C LYS A 88 -21.43 39.75 24.74
N VAL A 89 -21.02 39.28 25.91
CA VAL A 89 -20.81 37.84 26.20
C VAL A 89 -22.18 37.15 26.15
N VAL A 90 -22.40 36.36 25.11
CA VAL A 90 -23.58 35.50 25.01
C VAL A 90 -23.37 34.32 25.95
N SER A 91 -24.34 34.04 26.81
CA SER A 91 -24.20 33.00 27.83
C SER A 91 -24.23 31.61 27.19
N ARG A 92 -23.56 30.63 27.79
CA ARG A 92 -23.57 29.23 27.30
C ARG A 92 -24.98 28.63 27.24
N ALA A 93 -25.92 29.13 28.05
CA ALA A 93 -27.31 28.73 28.02
C ALA A 93 -28.02 29.15 26.71
N ASP A 94 -27.65 30.29 26.13
CA ASP A 94 -28.25 30.81 24.90
C ASP A 94 -27.84 30.00 23.66
N MET A 95 -26.73 29.27 23.71
CA MET A 95 -26.28 28.40 22.62
C MET A 95 -27.03 27.07 22.55
N LEU A 96 -27.78 26.70 23.59
CA LEU A 96 -28.55 25.44 23.64
C LEU A 96 -30.05 25.64 23.38
N ASN A 97 -30.49 26.87 23.09
CA ASN A 97 -31.88 27.15 22.76
C ASN A 97 -32.20 26.71 21.31
N PRO A 98 -33.13 25.78 21.09
CA PRO A 98 -33.48 25.29 19.75
C PRO A 98 -34.14 26.35 18.85
N ASN A 99 -34.56 27.49 19.41
CA ASN A 99 -35.09 28.63 18.65
C ASN A 99 -34.00 29.67 18.27
N ASN A 100 -32.73 29.44 18.64
CA ASN A 100 -31.62 30.32 18.23
C ASN A 100 -31.29 30.08 16.75
N PRO A 101 -31.29 31.11 15.88
CA PRO A 101 -30.98 30.95 14.45
C PRO A 101 -29.56 30.43 14.17
N ASN A 102 -28.68 30.41 15.19
CA ASN A 102 -27.32 29.88 15.12
C ASN A 102 -27.17 28.50 15.80
N TYR A 103 -28.26 27.79 16.12
CA TYR A 103 -28.20 26.47 16.75
C TYR A 103 -27.68 25.40 15.77
N PHE A 104 -26.52 24.81 16.07
CA PHE A 104 -25.96 23.67 15.32
C PHE A 104 -26.22 22.37 16.09
N PRO A 105 -27.02 21.41 15.57
CA PRO A 105 -27.23 20.13 16.24
C PRO A 105 -25.95 19.31 16.24
N THR A 106 -25.52 18.86 17.43
CA THR A 106 -24.31 18.05 17.60
C THR A 106 -24.51 16.65 16.98
N LEU A 107 -23.55 16.22 16.15
CA LEU A 107 -23.51 14.95 15.40
C LEU A 107 -23.68 13.65 16.22
N ALA A 108 -23.72 13.73 17.55
CA ALA A 108 -23.83 12.57 18.44
C ALA A 108 -25.22 11.87 18.41
N SER A 109 -26.26 12.51 17.86
CA SER A 109 -27.62 11.98 17.87
C SER A 109 -27.96 10.99 16.75
N GLN A 110 -27.14 10.85 15.70
CA GLN A 110 -27.51 10.08 14.49
C GLN A 110 -26.90 8.67 14.37
N LEU A 111 -26.11 8.21 15.35
CA LEU A 111 -25.45 6.89 15.27
C LEU A 111 -26.07 5.89 16.25
N SER A 112 -27.29 5.43 15.97
CA SER A 112 -27.78 4.17 16.54
C SER A 112 -28.57 3.38 15.48
N LYS A 113 -28.24 2.10 15.36
CA LYS A 113 -28.85 1.03 14.52
C LYS A 113 -28.16 0.77 13.17
N LYS A 114 -27.13 -0.07 13.19
CA LYS A 114 -26.77 -0.95 12.06
C LYS A 114 -27.00 -2.42 12.46
N PRO A 115 -27.73 -3.22 11.66
CA PRO A 115 -27.94 -4.65 11.93
C PRO A 115 -26.71 -5.49 11.53
N ARG A 116 -26.46 -6.57 12.30
CA ARG A 116 -25.42 -7.58 12.03
C ARG A 116 -25.83 -8.49 10.88
N ILE A 117 -24.94 -8.66 9.90
CA ILE A 117 -25.05 -9.66 8.83
C ILE A 117 -24.23 -10.91 9.22
N PRO A 118 -24.75 -12.14 9.09
CA PRO A 118 -23.99 -13.36 9.38
C PRO A 118 -22.99 -13.70 8.27
N ARG A 119 -21.76 -14.06 8.66
CA ARG A 119 -20.69 -14.52 7.75
C ARG A 119 -20.94 -15.96 7.33
N LYS A 120 -21.00 -16.22 6.01
CA LYS A 120 -20.78 -17.55 5.43
C LYS A 120 -19.32 -17.67 5.00
N THR A 121 -18.66 -18.75 5.40
CA THR A 121 -17.31 -19.14 4.99
C THR A 121 -17.35 -19.84 3.63
N PRO A 122 -16.62 -19.37 2.60
CA PRO A 122 -16.46 -20.13 1.37
C PRO A 122 -15.37 -21.19 1.52
N VAL A 123 -15.63 -22.39 1.01
CA VAL A 123 -14.65 -23.46 0.83
C VAL A 123 -13.85 -23.14 -0.43
N LEU A 124 -12.53 -22.96 -0.28
CA LEU A 124 -11.59 -22.70 -1.38
C LEU A 124 -10.90 -24.01 -1.78
N ASN A 125 -11.13 -24.44 -3.03
CA ASN A 125 -10.27 -25.39 -3.73
C ASN A 125 -9.10 -24.63 -4.35
N CYS A 126 -7.87 -24.95 -3.94
CA CYS A 126 -6.65 -24.44 -4.56
C CYS A 126 -5.87 -25.60 -5.20
N PRO A 127 -5.44 -25.51 -6.46
CA PRO A 127 -4.46 -26.44 -7.04
C PRO A 127 -3.06 -26.11 -6.49
N VAL A 128 -2.33 -27.13 -6.02
CA VAL A 128 -0.98 -27.01 -5.46
C VAL A 128 0.03 -27.50 -6.51
N PRO A 129 1.16 -26.79 -6.73
CA PRO A 129 2.17 -27.17 -7.70
C PRO A 129 3.02 -28.35 -7.22
N GLU A 130 3.39 -29.17 -8.19
CA GLU A 130 4.20 -30.39 -8.08
C GLU A 130 5.64 -30.05 -7.71
N TRP A 131 6.11 -30.51 -6.55
CA TRP A 131 7.50 -30.43 -6.13
C TRP A 131 8.03 -31.80 -5.72
N ASP A 132 9.30 -32.01 -6.03
CA ASP A 132 10.08 -33.24 -5.95
C ASP A 132 9.95 -33.98 -4.60
N LEU A 133 9.19 -35.07 -4.62
CA LEU A 133 9.24 -36.09 -3.59
C LEU A 133 10.43 -37.04 -3.85
N PRO A 134 11.14 -37.50 -2.81
CA PRO A 134 12.15 -38.54 -2.96
C PRO A 134 11.51 -39.79 -3.55
N SER A 135 12.15 -40.39 -4.55
CA SER A 135 11.68 -41.52 -5.39
C SER A 135 11.36 -42.82 -4.64
N SER A 136 11.41 -42.82 -3.30
CA SER A 136 11.04 -43.96 -2.44
C SER A 136 9.63 -43.86 -1.83
N VAL A 137 8.83 -42.84 -2.17
CA VAL A 137 7.48 -42.64 -1.61
C VAL A 137 6.44 -42.33 -2.69
N SER A 138 6.43 -43.08 -3.79
CA SER A 138 5.56 -42.78 -4.94
C SER A 138 4.09 -43.18 -4.79
N ASN A 139 3.67 -43.82 -3.69
CA ASN A 139 2.31 -44.38 -3.57
C ASN A 139 1.51 -43.96 -2.33
N VAL A 140 1.93 -42.93 -1.58
CA VAL A 140 1.17 -42.47 -0.40
C VAL A 140 0.51 -41.13 -0.70
N SER A 141 -0.82 -41.09 -0.64
CA SER A 141 -1.58 -39.86 -0.82
C SER A 141 -1.21 -38.84 0.26
N LEU A 142 -1.11 -37.56 -0.12
CA LEU A 142 -0.85 -36.47 0.83
C LEU A 142 -1.95 -36.39 1.91
N ALA A 143 -3.18 -36.83 1.59
CA ALA A 143 -4.26 -36.95 2.57
C ALA A 143 -3.93 -37.97 3.67
N ASP A 144 -3.24 -39.06 3.34
CA ASP A 144 -2.85 -40.08 4.30
C ASP A 144 -1.68 -39.61 5.18
N LEU A 145 -0.79 -38.75 4.68
CA LEU A 145 0.31 -38.18 5.47
C LEU A 145 -0.16 -37.14 6.50
N CYS A 146 -1.34 -36.55 6.30
CA CYS A 146 -1.99 -35.66 7.26
C CYS A 146 -2.86 -36.39 8.30
N ASN A 147 -3.03 -37.71 8.18
CA ASN A 147 -3.76 -38.53 9.15
C ASN A 147 -2.88 -38.80 10.40
N PRO A 148 -3.30 -38.41 11.61
CA PRO A 148 -2.53 -38.64 12.84
C PRO A 148 -2.33 -40.13 13.17
N ASN A 149 -3.12 -41.03 12.59
CA ASN A 149 -2.97 -42.49 12.74
C ASN A 149 -1.97 -43.10 11.75
N ASN A 150 -1.41 -42.31 10.83
CA ASN A 150 -0.40 -42.80 9.90
C ASN A 150 0.94 -42.97 10.65
N PRO A 151 1.61 -44.14 10.58
CA PRO A 151 2.90 -44.37 11.26
C PRO A 151 3.99 -43.39 10.81
N ASN A 152 3.83 -42.73 9.66
CA ASN A 152 4.75 -41.71 9.14
C ASN A 152 4.41 -40.26 9.55
N TYR A 153 3.29 -40.01 10.24
CA TYR A 153 2.83 -38.66 10.63
C TYR A 153 3.90 -37.89 11.40
N ASN A 154 4.50 -38.52 12.42
CA ASN A 154 5.54 -37.89 13.24
C ASN A 154 6.81 -37.57 12.43
N ARG A 155 7.11 -38.37 11.40
CA ARG A 155 8.27 -38.16 10.51
C ARG A 155 8.03 -36.96 9.59
N PHE A 156 6.80 -36.83 9.07
CA PHE A 156 6.37 -35.71 8.25
C PHE A 156 6.36 -34.39 9.05
N VAL A 157 5.79 -34.39 10.26
CA VAL A 157 5.77 -33.23 11.16
C VAL A 157 7.20 -32.83 11.56
N ALA A 158 8.06 -33.79 11.89
CA ALA A 158 9.46 -33.52 12.23
C ALA A 158 10.27 -32.95 11.05
N ALA A 159 10.04 -33.42 9.81
CA ALA A 159 10.68 -32.87 8.62
C ALA A 159 10.28 -31.41 8.38
N ARG A 160 8.98 -31.09 8.57
CA ARG A 160 8.46 -29.72 8.46
C ARG A 160 9.05 -28.79 9.53
N HIS A 161 9.21 -29.26 10.76
CA HIS A 161 9.84 -28.49 11.83
C HIS A 161 11.36 -28.28 11.64
N ARG A 162 12.07 -29.24 11.03
CA ARG A 162 13.51 -29.11 10.71
C ARG A 162 13.77 -28.07 9.62
N SER A 163 12.86 -27.91 8.67
CA SER A 163 12.97 -26.88 7.61
C SER A 163 12.93 -25.45 8.19
N CYS A 164 12.25 -25.25 9.34
CA CYS A 164 12.06 -23.94 9.94
C CYS A 164 13.23 -23.48 10.86
N LYS A 165 14.10 -24.39 11.35
CA LYS A 165 15.12 -24.06 12.35
C LYS A 165 16.51 -23.65 11.82
N LYS A 166 16.73 -23.63 10.50
CA LYS A 166 18.06 -23.33 9.90
C LYS A 166 18.37 -21.84 9.64
N LYS A 167 17.60 -20.90 10.17
CA LYS A 167 17.91 -19.46 10.05
C LYS A 167 18.11 -18.79 11.41
N LYS A 168 19.28 -18.96 12.03
CA LYS A 168 19.77 -18.07 13.10
C LYS A 168 21.27 -17.83 13.01
N SER A 169 21.62 -16.57 13.26
CA SER A 169 22.95 -15.95 13.37
C SER A 169 23.66 -15.59 12.05
N ASN A 170 23.48 -14.34 11.62
CA ASN A 170 24.62 -13.45 11.44
C ASN A 170 24.20 -11.97 11.46
N LYS A 171 25.11 -11.17 12.03
CA LYS A 171 25.10 -9.73 12.27
C LYS A 171 24.52 -8.92 11.11
N ILE A 172 23.77 -7.88 11.46
CA ILE A 172 23.14 -6.89 10.56
C ILE A 172 24.12 -6.43 9.47
N LYS A 173 23.91 -6.92 8.25
CA LYS A 173 23.96 -6.11 7.03
C LYS A 173 22.60 -6.26 6.37
N LYS A 174 21.88 -5.15 6.32
CA LYS A 174 20.56 -4.99 5.69
C LYS A 174 20.63 -5.41 4.22
N VAL A 175 20.32 -6.67 3.93
CA VAL A 175 19.58 -7.16 2.75
C VAL A 175 19.09 -8.56 3.11
N THR A 176 17.80 -8.71 3.38
CA THR A 176 17.15 -10.02 3.45
C THR A 176 16.14 -10.07 2.32
N VAL A 177 16.48 -10.75 1.24
CA VAL A 177 15.52 -11.13 0.21
C VAL A 177 14.65 -12.22 0.82
N VAL A 178 13.38 -11.88 1.07
CA VAL A 178 12.32 -12.84 1.33
C VAL A 178 11.38 -12.75 0.13
N ASN A 179 11.43 -13.79 -0.72
CA ASN A 179 10.43 -14.04 -1.75
C ASN A 179 9.31 -14.82 -1.07
N ASP A 180 8.24 -14.11 -0.72
CA ASP A 180 6.95 -14.71 -0.41
C ASP A 180 6.04 -14.43 -1.61
N ASP A 181 5.75 -15.49 -2.37
CA ASP A 181 4.89 -15.49 -3.54
C ASP A 181 3.42 -15.34 -3.13
N LEU A 182 2.97 -14.10 -2.92
CA LEU A 182 1.55 -13.72 -2.83
C LEU A 182 1.32 -12.42 -3.61
N GLY A 183 1.46 -12.49 -4.94
CA GLY A 183 1.51 -11.32 -5.83
C GLY A 183 0.33 -11.13 -6.79
N LEU A 184 -0.83 -11.75 -6.57
CA LEU A 184 -1.91 -11.74 -7.58
C LEU A 184 -3.14 -10.87 -7.27
N ASP A 185 -3.26 -10.24 -6.10
CA ASP A 185 -4.48 -9.48 -5.74
C ASP A 185 -4.31 -7.95 -5.65
N LEU A 186 -3.11 -7.43 -5.93
CA LEU A 186 -2.90 -5.98 -6.05
C LEU A 186 -3.38 -5.47 -7.41
N LEU A 187 -3.19 -6.23 -8.49
CA LEU A 187 -3.61 -5.85 -9.86
C LEU A 187 -5.14 -5.77 -10.01
N SER A 188 -5.89 -6.62 -9.31
CA SER A 188 -7.36 -6.67 -9.31
C SER A 188 -7.98 -5.46 -8.59
N PHE A 189 -7.44 -5.07 -7.43
CA PHE A 189 -7.89 -3.91 -6.66
C PHE A 189 -7.78 -2.60 -7.45
N PHE A 190 -6.73 -2.45 -8.28
CA PHE A 190 -6.53 -1.23 -9.08
C PHE A 190 -7.41 -1.14 -10.32
N ASN A 191 -7.92 -2.26 -10.85
CA ASN A 191 -8.99 -2.23 -11.86
C ASN A 191 -10.32 -1.70 -11.28
N SER A 192 -10.47 -1.61 -9.95
CA SER A 192 -11.73 -1.25 -9.28
C SER A 192 -11.81 0.20 -8.78
N ILE A 193 -10.69 0.82 -8.34
CA ILE A 193 -10.71 2.19 -7.78
C ILE A 193 -10.59 3.29 -8.84
N GLY A 194 -10.10 2.96 -10.04
CA GLY A 194 -10.09 3.86 -11.19
C GLY A 194 -11.25 3.54 -12.11
N GLY A 195 -12.34 4.32 -12.05
CA GLY A 195 -13.29 4.37 -13.15
C GLY A 195 -12.55 4.65 -14.46
N GLY A 196 -12.58 3.68 -15.38
CA GLY A 196 -12.39 3.92 -16.81
C GLY A 196 -11.02 4.42 -17.27
N CYS A 197 -9.92 4.08 -16.60
CA CYS A 197 -8.63 3.99 -17.29
C CYS A 197 -8.29 2.52 -17.47
N GLY A 198 -9.04 1.87 -18.38
CA GLY A 198 -8.51 0.70 -19.04
C GLY A 198 -7.15 1.09 -19.58
N ALA A 199 -6.09 0.61 -18.93
CA ALA A 199 -4.84 0.37 -19.61
C ALA A 199 -5.14 -0.72 -20.64
N SER A 200 -5.84 -0.36 -21.70
CA SER A 200 -5.60 -0.97 -23.00
C SER A 200 -4.10 -0.90 -23.14
N LEU A 201 -3.45 -2.06 -23.01
CA LEU A 201 -2.09 -2.28 -23.49
C LEU A 201 -1.90 -1.39 -24.72
N PRO A 202 -0.88 -0.50 -24.72
CA PRO A 202 -0.80 0.66 -25.60
C PRO A 202 -1.22 0.24 -26.98
N ASN A 203 -2.44 0.64 -27.38
CA ASN A 203 -3.20 0.16 -28.52
C ASN A 203 -2.26 -0.50 -29.53
N THR A 204 -2.03 -1.81 -29.39
CA THR A 204 -0.98 -2.46 -30.17
C THR A 204 -1.48 -2.35 -31.58
N SER A 205 -0.86 -1.48 -32.39
CA SER A 205 -1.34 -1.31 -33.75
C SER A 205 -1.37 -2.70 -34.35
N GLU A 206 -2.44 -3.05 -35.06
CA GLU A 206 -2.53 -4.37 -35.72
C GLU A 206 -1.34 -4.64 -36.65
N LYS A 207 -0.64 -3.56 -37.05
CA LYS A 207 0.61 -3.60 -37.80
C LYS A 207 1.72 -4.32 -37.03
N ALA A 208 2.33 -5.30 -37.71
CA ALA A 208 3.52 -5.99 -37.25
C ALA A 208 4.73 -5.04 -37.15
N CYS A 209 5.62 -5.31 -36.20
CA CYS A 209 6.84 -4.53 -36.02
C CYS A 209 7.86 -4.82 -37.14
N LEU A 210 8.05 -3.87 -38.06
CA LEU A 210 9.03 -4.00 -39.15
C LEU A 210 10.46 -4.20 -38.64
N TYR A 211 10.82 -3.59 -37.50
CA TYR A 211 12.15 -3.73 -36.90
C TYR A 211 12.34 -5.10 -36.24
N TRP A 212 11.29 -5.69 -35.66
CA TRP A 212 11.35 -7.03 -35.08
C TRP A 212 11.55 -8.08 -36.17
N ARG A 213 10.82 -7.95 -37.28
CA ARG A 213 10.96 -8.86 -38.44
C ARG A 213 12.36 -8.85 -39.05
N LYS A 214 13.10 -7.74 -38.90
CA LYS A 214 14.51 -7.60 -39.33
C LYS A 214 15.53 -7.96 -38.24
N GLY A 215 15.09 -8.37 -37.04
CA GLY A 215 15.98 -8.68 -35.91
C GLY A 215 16.57 -7.46 -35.18
N ASN A 216 16.09 -6.25 -35.46
CA ASN A 216 16.67 -4.98 -34.98
C ASN A 216 15.81 -4.21 -33.96
N CYS A 217 14.75 -4.82 -33.42
CA CYS A 217 13.88 -4.13 -32.46
C CYS A 217 14.51 -4.08 -31.06
N LYS A 218 14.84 -2.86 -30.59
CA LYS A 218 15.41 -2.63 -29.25
C LYS A 218 14.36 -2.55 -28.13
N ALA A 219 13.08 -2.41 -28.47
CA ALA A 219 12.01 -2.20 -27.50
C ALA A 219 11.58 -3.49 -26.76
N GLY A 220 11.91 -4.66 -27.30
CA GLY A 220 11.56 -5.95 -26.69
C GLY A 220 10.05 -6.08 -26.45
N ALA A 221 9.67 -6.53 -25.26
CA ALA A 221 8.27 -6.67 -24.84
C ALA A 221 7.49 -5.34 -24.75
N TRP A 222 8.19 -4.20 -24.80
CA TRP A 222 7.60 -2.86 -24.71
C TRP A 222 7.38 -2.24 -26.09
N CYS A 223 7.54 -3.01 -27.18
CA CYS A 223 7.30 -2.49 -28.51
C CYS A 223 5.81 -2.15 -28.71
N LYS A 224 5.56 -0.97 -29.29
CA LYS A 224 4.20 -0.52 -29.65
C LYS A 224 3.53 -1.40 -30.73
N PHE A 225 4.34 -2.11 -31.51
CA PHE A 225 3.89 -2.95 -32.63
C PHE A 225 3.95 -4.44 -32.25
N LYS A 226 3.09 -5.27 -32.85
CA LYS A 226 3.05 -6.71 -32.53
C LYS A 226 4.33 -7.42 -32.98
N HIS A 227 4.92 -8.20 -32.07
CA HIS A 227 5.98 -9.16 -32.33
C HIS A 227 5.34 -10.55 -32.52
N GLY A 228 4.79 -10.80 -33.71
CA GLY A 228 4.23 -12.10 -34.10
C GLY A 228 5.01 -12.65 -35.30
N VAL A 229 5.13 -13.98 -35.36
CA VAL A 229 5.70 -14.71 -36.50
C VAL A 229 4.70 -14.73 -37.64
#